data_AF-A0A3P6QZD9-F1
#
_entry.id   AF-A0A3P6QZD9-F1
#
_cell.length_a   1.000
_cell.length_b   1.000
_cell.length_c   1.000
_cell.angle_alpha   90.00
_cell.angle_beta   90.00
_cell.angle_gamma   90.00
#
_symmetry.space_group_name_H-M   'P 1'
#
loop_
_entity.id
_entity.type
_entity.pdbx_description
1 polymer ?
#
loop_
_entity_poly.entity_id
_entity_poly.type
_entity_poly.pdbx_seq_one_letter_code
_entity_poly.pdbx_strand_id
1 'polypeptide(L)'
;MGRASFEYDEVGNTFYYVLVSFYAIILIPVTYLFFPTGKTEVVEVDERECQCVGCARKRQLKAANRPWKLTKTILTVVALVIAWIVFALIVKKVTEIEVTYQEYNPYQILGLDQGADTAAVRKAYRELSKKMHPDRGGDAQMFDKIAKAYQALTDEESRENWEKYGNPDGPTATTFGIALPKWLVSKEYGLWVLAFYGLLFMVVLPVVVGIWWYNSIKYNVDKVLLDTTQLYYYFLHKTPKMEINRMLMLLGGSFEFWKQYNKDIVERETDDVELTRYIQCVSLLIDYKVCCRRMKSLPNLGENKKERPLSLPYSLKARILIHSYLTRIPLDNDGLEFDQR
;
A
#
# COMPACT_ATOMS: atom_id res chain seq x y z
N MET A 1 5.39 -37.84 -20.44
CA MET A 1 5.50 -36.38 -20.65
C MET A 1 6.82 -35.93 -20.03
N GLY A 2 7.83 -35.63 -20.86
CA GLY A 2 9.08 -35.06 -20.37
C GLY A 2 8.78 -33.70 -19.75
N ARG A 3 9.20 -33.50 -18.49
CA ARG A 3 9.13 -32.18 -17.86
C ARG A 3 10.04 -31.26 -18.68
N ALA A 4 9.51 -30.18 -19.25
CA ALA A 4 10.33 -29.12 -19.79
C ALA A 4 11.25 -28.62 -18.66
N SER A 5 12.54 -28.85 -18.79
CA SER A 5 13.54 -28.33 -17.86
C SER A 5 13.77 -26.87 -18.19
N PHE A 6 13.28 -25.98 -17.32
CA PHE A 6 13.56 -24.56 -17.43
C PHE A 6 15.00 -24.29 -16.99
N GLU A 7 15.71 -23.54 -17.82
CA GLU A 7 17.05 -23.10 -17.48
C GLU A 7 16.97 -21.71 -16.83
N TYR A 8 17.48 -21.60 -15.61
CA TYR A 8 17.52 -20.34 -14.88
C TYR A 8 18.80 -19.58 -15.23
N ASP A 9 18.83 -18.28 -14.97
CA ASP A 9 20.01 -17.46 -15.22
C ASP A 9 21.09 -17.70 -14.14
N GLU A 10 22.24 -18.28 -14.55
CA GLU A 10 23.42 -18.49 -13.70
C GLU A 10 24.08 -17.17 -13.27
N VAL A 11 24.17 -16.22 -14.21
CA VAL A 11 24.97 -15.00 -14.07
C VAL A 11 24.09 -13.82 -13.61
N GLY A 12 22.78 -13.91 -13.85
CA GLY A 12 21.79 -12.91 -13.46
C GLY A 12 21.64 -11.77 -14.48
N ASN A 13 22.34 -11.82 -15.60
CA ASN A 13 22.37 -10.76 -16.61
C ASN A 13 20.97 -10.47 -17.16
N THR A 14 20.22 -11.50 -17.55
CA THR A 14 18.86 -11.37 -18.09
C THR A 14 17.85 -10.92 -17.04
N PHE A 15 18.02 -11.37 -15.79
CA PHE A 15 17.17 -10.97 -14.67
C PHE A 15 17.18 -9.45 -14.46
N TYR A 16 18.35 -8.83 -14.48
CA TYR A 16 18.45 -7.38 -14.25
C TYR A 16 17.77 -6.55 -15.36
N TYR A 17 17.85 -6.97 -16.63
CA TYR A 17 17.13 -6.29 -17.71
C TYR A 17 15.60 -6.37 -17.53
N VAL A 18 15.10 -7.56 -17.17
CA VAL A 18 13.68 -7.76 -16.88
C VAL A 18 13.28 -6.89 -15.68
N LEU A 19 14.08 -6.89 -14.63
CA LEU A 19 13.81 -6.13 -13.41
C LEU A 19 13.78 -4.62 -13.68
N VAL A 20 14.74 -4.06 -14.43
CA VAL A 20 14.75 -2.64 -14.83
C VAL A 20 13.51 -2.30 -15.65
N SER A 21 13.14 -3.16 -16.60
CA SER A 21 11.98 -2.94 -17.46
C SER A 21 10.66 -2.89 -16.67
N PHE A 22 10.43 -3.88 -15.80
CA PHE A 22 9.26 -3.91 -14.93
C PHE A 22 9.24 -2.72 -13.95
N TYR A 23 10.39 -2.37 -13.38
CA TYR A 23 10.49 -1.25 -12.46
C TYR A 23 10.14 0.07 -13.18
N ALA A 24 10.66 0.29 -14.39
CA ALA A 24 10.38 1.49 -15.18
C ALA A 24 8.89 1.61 -15.54
N ILE A 25 8.25 0.51 -15.93
CA ILE A 25 6.81 0.45 -16.27
C ILE A 25 5.94 0.88 -15.08
N ILE A 26 6.37 0.61 -13.84
CA ILE A 26 5.64 1.02 -12.63
C ILE A 26 6.04 2.43 -12.19
N LEU A 27 7.33 2.74 -12.17
CA LEU A 27 7.86 4.00 -11.65
C LEU A 27 7.38 5.20 -12.46
N ILE A 28 7.38 5.11 -13.80
CA ILE A 28 7.06 6.26 -14.66
C ILE A 28 5.58 6.69 -14.47
N PRO A 29 4.57 5.80 -14.55
CA PRO A 29 3.19 6.19 -14.25
C PRO A 29 2.97 6.65 -12.81
N VAL A 30 3.59 5.98 -11.83
CA VAL A 30 3.48 6.38 -10.41
C VAL A 30 4.04 7.78 -10.20
N THR A 31 5.19 8.09 -10.80
CA THR A 31 5.76 9.43 -10.72
C THR A 31 4.85 10.45 -11.39
N TYR A 32 4.30 10.18 -12.57
CA TYR A 32 3.36 11.08 -13.23
C TYR A 32 2.09 11.35 -12.40
N LEU A 33 1.51 10.32 -11.78
CA LEU A 33 0.27 10.43 -11.01
C LEU A 33 0.46 11.11 -9.64
N PHE A 34 1.59 10.84 -8.97
CA PHE A 34 1.86 11.33 -7.62
C PHE A 34 2.79 12.55 -7.60
N PHE A 35 3.26 13.02 -8.77
CA PHE A 35 4.05 14.25 -8.83
C PHE A 35 3.21 15.40 -8.27
N PRO A 36 3.72 16.12 -7.25
CA PRO A 36 3.00 17.26 -6.69
C PRO A 36 2.95 18.37 -7.73
N THR A 37 1.95 18.31 -8.58
CA THR A 37 1.67 19.41 -9.50
C THR A 37 1.19 20.54 -8.61
N GLY A 38 1.94 21.64 -8.53
CA GLY A 38 1.60 22.83 -7.75
C GLY A 38 0.32 23.55 -8.21
N LYS A 39 -0.60 22.84 -8.87
CA LYS A 39 -1.97 23.28 -9.08
C LYS A 39 -2.58 23.43 -7.69
N THR A 40 -2.60 24.68 -7.22
CA THR A 40 -3.54 25.14 -6.22
C THR A 40 -4.88 24.54 -6.60
N GLU A 41 -5.43 23.66 -5.76
CA GLU A 41 -6.84 23.29 -5.89
C GLU A 41 -7.60 24.61 -5.91
N VAL A 42 -8.03 25.04 -7.10
CA VAL A 42 -8.98 26.13 -7.21
C VAL A 42 -10.20 25.56 -6.53
N VAL A 43 -10.43 25.98 -5.29
CA VAL A 43 -11.65 25.62 -4.58
C VAL A 43 -12.75 26.24 -5.43
N GLU A 44 -13.40 25.42 -6.26
CA GLU A 44 -14.63 25.82 -6.92
C GLU A 44 -15.61 26.16 -5.80
N VAL A 45 -15.76 27.45 -5.55
CA VAL A 45 -16.77 27.94 -4.63
C VAL A 45 -18.09 27.74 -5.35
N ASP A 46 -18.83 26.69 -5.00
CA ASP A 46 -20.19 26.52 -5.48
C ASP A 46 -20.96 27.80 -5.15
N GLU A 47 -21.51 28.47 -6.18
CA GLU A 47 -22.21 29.75 -6.03
C GLU A 47 -23.43 29.64 -5.10
N ARG A 48 -23.89 28.42 -4.84
CA ARG A 48 -24.95 28.10 -3.88
C ARG A 48 -24.48 28.11 -2.42
N GLU A 49 -23.17 28.20 -2.16
CA GLU A 49 -22.63 28.26 -0.80
C GLU A 49 -22.69 29.67 -0.20
N CYS A 50 -23.13 29.73 1.06
CA CYS A 50 -23.21 30.99 1.80
C CYS A 50 -21.82 31.64 1.97
N GLN A 51 -21.70 32.91 1.52
CA GLN A 51 -20.47 33.70 1.60
C GLN A 51 -20.36 34.58 2.86
N CYS A 52 -21.23 34.42 3.85
CA CYS A 52 -21.13 35.19 5.09
C CYS A 52 -19.81 34.91 5.84
N VAL A 53 -19.33 35.88 6.63
CA VAL A 53 -18.07 35.80 7.39
C VAL A 53 -17.98 34.52 8.24
N GLY A 54 -19.10 34.10 8.87
CA GLY A 54 -19.16 32.86 9.65
C GLY A 54 -18.96 31.60 8.81
N CYS A 55 -19.64 31.48 7.67
CA CYS A 55 -19.50 30.33 6.77
C CYS A 55 -18.13 30.31 6.07
N ALA A 56 -17.57 31.47 5.73
CA ALA A 56 -16.21 31.57 5.19
C ALA A 56 -15.16 31.08 6.22
N ARG A 57 -15.27 31.54 7.48
CA ARG A 57 -14.41 31.09 8.58
C ARG A 57 -14.52 29.58 8.81
N LYS A 58 -15.75 29.02 8.81
CA LYS A 58 -15.96 27.57 8.94
C LYS A 58 -15.30 26.77 7.82
N ARG A 59 -15.41 27.23 6.56
CA ARG A 59 -14.76 26.58 5.41
C ARG A 59 -13.24 26.61 5.52
N GLN A 60 -12.66 27.75 5.91
CA GLN A 60 -11.23 27.87 6.16
C GLN A 60 -10.76 26.93 7.27
N LEU A 61 -11.50 26.84 8.38
CA LEU A 61 -11.18 25.91 9.47
C LEU A 61 -11.28 24.45 9.03
N LYS A 62 -12.30 24.06 8.25
CA LYS A 62 -12.42 22.69 7.70
C LYS A 62 -11.29 22.35 6.72
N ALA A 63 -10.82 23.34 5.95
CA ALA A 63 -9.67 23.18 5.06
C ALA A 63 -8.35 23.05 5.83
N ALA A 64 -8.18 23.84 6.91
CA ALA A 64 -7.00 23.78 7.78
C ALA A 64 -6.96 22.50 8.62
N ASN A 65 -8.12 22.00 9.07
CA ASN A 65 -8.27 20.76 9.83
C ASN A 65 -8.25 19.49 8.94
N ARG A 66 -7.60 19.54 7.76
CA ARG A 66 -7.19 18.33 7.03
C ARG A 66 -5.79 17.94 7.53
N PRO A 67 -5.68 17.20 8.65
CA PRO A 67 -4.39 16.77 9.14
C PRO A 67 -3.67 15.99 8.04
N TRP A 68 -2.36 16.18 7.97
CA TRP A 68 -1.46 15.42 7.12
C TRP A 68 -1.49 15.70 5.60
N LYS A 69 -2.15 16.75 5.08
CA LYS A 69 -2.01 17.05 3.64
C LYS A 69 -0.54 17.33 3.28
N LEU A 70 0.12 18.21 4.03
CA LEU A 70 1.53 18.56 3.83
C LEU A 70 2.47 17.37 4.11
N THR A 71 2.28 16.66 5.22
CA THR A 71 3.13 15.51 5.57
C THR A 71 2.97 14.36 4.59
N LYS A 72 1.74 14.10 4.08
CA LYS A 72 1.52 13.14 3.00
C LYS A 72 2.25 13.55 1.74
N THR A 73 2.17 14.82 1.32
CA THR A 73 2.90 15.31 0.15
C THR A 73 4.41 15.15 0.31
N ILE A 74 4.97 15.52 1.47
CA ILE A 74 6.40 15.33 1.77
C ILE A 74 6.76 13.85 1.71
N LEU A 75 5.98 12.98 2.37
CA LEU A 75 6.23 11.54 2.41
C LEU A 75 6.15 10.91 1.02
N THR A 76 5.20 11.33 0.18
CA THR A 76 5.12 10.87 -1.21
C THR A 76 6.32 11.31 -2.03
N VAL A 77 6.80 12.55 -1.89
CA VAL A 77 7.97 13.03 -2.60
C VAL A 77 9.22 12.28 -2.16
N VAL A 78 9.41 12.10 -0.85
CA VAL A 78 10.54 11.33 -0.31
C VAL A 78 10.52 9.89 -0.82
N ALA A 79 9.36 9.24 -0.83
CA ALA A 79 9.21 7.89 -1.36
C ALA A 79 9.57 7.81 -2.86
N LEU A 80 9.12 8.78 -3.67
CA LEU A 80 9.47 8.85 -5.09
C LEU A 80 10.98 9.07 -5.29
N VAL A 81 11.62 9.93 -4.51
CA VAL A 81 13.08 10.16 -4.57
C VAL A 81 13.84 8.86 -4.26
N ILE A 82 13.45 8.15 -3.20
CA ILE A 82 14.05 6.87 -2.84
C ILE A 82 13.86 5.84 -3.98
N ALA A 83 12.67 5.78 -4.57
CA ALA A 83 12.39 4.88 -5.69
C ALA A 83 13.27 5.17 -6.91
N TRP A 84 13.48 6.44 -7.26
CA TRP A 84 14.42 6.82 -8.33
C TRP A 84 15.88 6.52 -8.00
N ILE A 85 16.30 6.68 -6.74
CA ILE A 85 17.66 6.30 -6.30
C ILE A 85 17.85 4.79 -6.47
N VAL A 86 16.89 3.98 -6.02
CA VAL A 86 16.94 2.52 -6.17
C VAL A 86 16.98 2.14 -7.65
N PHE A 87 16.15 2.76 -8.49
CA PHE A 87 16.19 2.54 -9.93
C PHE A 87 17.57 2.84 -10.53
N ALA A 88 18.19 3.97 -10.16
CA ALA A 88 19.52 4.33 -10.63
C ALA A 88 20.61 3.33 -10.18
N LEU A 89 20.52 2.81 -8.95
CA LEU A 89 21.44 1.78 -8.46
C LEU A 89 21.33 0.48 -9.25
N ILE A 90 20.12 0.07 -9.62
CA ILE A 90 19.88 -1.13 -10.41
C ILE A 90 20.41 -0.93 -11.83
N VAL A 91 20.13 0.23 -12.46
CA VAL A 91 20.68 0.57 -13.79
C VAL A 91 22.20 0.55 -13.79
N LYS A 92 22.84 1.12 -12.75
CA LYS A 92 24.30 1.07 -12.59
C LYS A 92 24.81 -0.38 -12.56
N LYS A 93 24.11 -1.26 -11.84
CA LYS A 93 24.46 -2.69 -11.82
C LYS A 93 24.33 -3.34 -13.19
N VAL A 94 23.32 -2.97 -13.98
CA VAL A 94 23.17 -3.49 -15.35
C VAL A 94 24.32 -3.04 -16.25
N THR A 95 24.78 -1.79 -16.11
CA THR A 95 25.87 -1.25 -16.93
C THR A 95 27.26 -1.83 -16.61
N GLU A 96 27.47 -2.33 -15.38
CA GLU A 96 28.72 -2.98 -14.96
C GLU A 96 28.82 -4.44 -15.46
N ILE A 97 27.73 -5.01 -15.95
CA ILE A 97 27.69 -6.40 -16.41
C ILE A 97 28.29 -6.48 -17.82
N GLU A 98 29.46 -7.08 -17.92
CA GLU A 98 30.05 -7.45 -19.21
C GLU A 98 29.19 -8.54 -19.86
N VAL A 99 28.65 -8.23 -21.04
CA VAL A 99 27.85 -9.18 -21.80
C VAL A 99 28.78 -10.17 -22.49
N THR A 100 29.13 -11.26 -21.81
CA THR A 100 29.90 -12.35 -22.42
C THR A 100 28.99 -13.22 -23.29
N TYR A 101 28.69 -12.77 -24.52
CA TYR A 101 28.23 -13.70 -25.55
C TYR A 101 29.44 -14.54 -26.00
N GLN A 102 29.66 -15.69 -25.38
CA GLN A 102 30.62 -16.66 -25.90
C GLN A 102 29.94 -17.48 -27.00
N GLU A 103 30.20 -17.12 -28.25
CA GLU A 103 29.88 -17.95 -29.40
C GLU A 103 30.67 -19.27 -29.31
N TYR A 104 30.01 -20.41 -29.53
CA TYR A 104 30.64 -21.73 -29.38
C TYR A 104 31.70 -21.93 -30.48
N ASN A 105 32.97 -21.80 -30.11
CA ASN A 105 34.09 -21.97 -31.02
C ASN A 105 34.93 -23.21 -30.65
N PRO A 106 34.81 -24.33 -31.37
CA PRO A 106 35.51 -25.57 -31.06
C PRO A 106 37.05 -25.45 -31.21
N TYR A 107 37.55 -24.58 -32.10
CA TYR A 107 38.98 -24.31 -32.22
C TYR A 107 39.51 -23.58 -30.97
N GLN A 108 38.78 -22.58 -30.45
CA GLN A 108 39.17 -21.89 -29.22
C GLN A 108 39.13 -22.82 -28.00
N ILE A 109 38.15 -23.72 -27.90
CA ILE A 109 38.06 -24.70 -26.80
C ILE A 109 39.28 -25.65 -26.80
N LEU A 110 39.78 -26.02 -27.97
CA LEU A 110 40.98 -26.85 -28.12
C LEU A 110 42.30 -26.05 -28.11
N GLY A 111 42.24 -24.72 -28.04
CA GLY A 111 43.41 -23.84 -28.07
C GLY A 111 44.14 -23.82 -29.42
N LEU A 112 43.40 -24.00 -30.52
CA LEU A 112 43.90 -24.02 -31.89
C LEU A 112 43.43 -22.80 -32.67
N ASP A 113 44.19 -22.41 -33.70
CA ASP A 113 43.75 -21.40 -34.65
C ASP A 113 42.64 -21.93 -35.57
N GLN A 114 41.79 -21.03 -36.05
CA GLN A 114 40.71 -21.37 -36.98
C GLN A 114 41.30 -21.98 -38.26
N GLY A 115 40.84 -23.18 -38.63
CA GLY A 115 41.35 -23.92 -39.79
C GLY A 115 42.55 -24.82 -39.53
N ALA A 116 42.90 -25.09 -38.26
CA ALA A 116 43.93 -26.07 -37.92
C ALA A 116 43.63 -27.47 -38.50
N ASP A 117 44.68 -28.16 -38.98
CA ASP A 117 44.56 -29.49 -39.60
C ASP A 117 44.08 -30.55 -38.60
N THR A 118 43.40 -31.58 -39.12
CA THR A 118 42.84 -32.70 -38.35
C THR A 118 43.89 -33.43 -37.50
N ALA A 119 45.15 -33.47 -37.95
CA ALA A 119 46.27 -34.01 -37.18
C ALA A 119 46.57 -33.17 -35.92
N ALA A 120 46.47 -31.84 -36.02
CA ALA A 120 46.65 -30.91 -34.89
C ALA A 120 45.48 -31.01 -33.91
N VAL A 121 44.24 -31.10 -34.40
CA VAL A 121 43.03 -31.33 -33.59
C VAL A 121 43.15 -32.61 -32.76
N ARG A 122 43.56 -33.73 -33.37
CA ARG A 122 43.80 -35.00 -32.67
C ARG A 122 44.93 -34.95 -31.66
N LYS A 123 45.92 -34.10 -31.86
CA LYS A 123 47.04 -33.92 -30.93
C LYS A 123 46.57 -33.10 -29.71
N ALA A 124 45.95 -31.95 -29.95
CA ALA A 124 45.42 -31.07 -28.91
C ALA A 124 44.39 -31.79 -28.02
N TYR A 125 43.47 -32.55 -28.63
CA TYR A 125 42.51 -33.35 -27.88
C TYR A 125 43.19 -34.38 -26.97
N ARG A 126 44.21 -35.10 -27.45
CA ARG A 126 44.93 -36.10 -26.63
C ARG A 126 45.68 -35.47 -25.45
N GLU A 127 46.23 -34.27 -25.63
CA GLU A 127 46.92 -33.54 -24.57
C GLU A 127 45.94 -32.98 -23.54
N LEU A 128 44.88 -32.31 -23.99
CA LEU A 128 43.84 -31.73 -23.13
C LEU A 128 43.03 -32.79 -22.38
N SER A 129 42.68 -33.89 -23.04
CA SER A 129 41.92 -34.99 -22.42
C SER A 129 42.71 -35.67 -21.31
N LYS A 130 44.03 -35.84 -21.48
CA LYS A 130 44.89 -36.40 -20.42
C LYS A 130 44.99 -35.49 -19.19
N LYS A 131 44.88 -34.17 -19.40
CA LYS A 131 44.98 -33.14 -18.36
C LYS A 131 43.65 -32.92 -17.63
N MET A 132 42.54 -32.94 -18.37
CA MET A 132 41.20 -32.66 -17.84
C MET A 132 40.39 -33.93 -17.53
N HIS A 133 40.99 -35.11 -17.54
CA HIS A 133 40.29 -36.36 -17.23
C HIS A 133 39.74 -36.34 -15.78
N PRO A 134 38.47 -36.68 -15.54
CA PRO A 134 37.86 -36.66 -14.21
C PRO A 134 38.60 -37.59 -13.22
N ASP A 135 39.05 -38.76 -13.67
CA ASP A 135 39.85 -39.69 -12.83
C ASP A 135 41.20 -39.13 -12.37
N ARG A 136 41.71 -38.08 -13.01
CA ARG A 136 42.98 -37.42 -12.65
C ARG A 136 42.77 -36.08 -11.93
N GLY A 137 41.54 -35.80 -11.48
CA GLY A 137 41.18 -34.56 -10.78
C GLY A 137 40.85 -33.39 -11.71
N GLY A 138 40.56 -33.64 -12.99
CA GLY A 138 40.05 -32.64 -13.92
C GLY A 138 38.55 -32.36 -13.77
N ASP A 139 38.10 -31.22 -14.27
CA ASP A 139 36.68 -30.84 -14.28
C ASP A 139 35.91 -31.62 -15.37
N ALA A 140 34.91 -32.41 -14.95
CA ALA A 140 34.08 -33.20 -15.84
C ALA A 140 33.36 -32.34 -16.89
N GLN A 141 32.92 -31.13 -16.51
CA GLN A 141 32.24 -30.23 -17.45
C GLN A 141 33.18 -29.74 -18.56
N MET A 142 34.44 -29.48 -18.22
CA MET A 142 35.43 -29.04 -19.19
C MET A 142 35.87 -30.20 -20.10
N PHE A 143 35.95 -31.42 -19.56
CA PHE A 143 36.21 -32.63 -20.35
C PHE A 143 35.12 -32.85 -21.41
N ASP A 144 33.85 -32.74 -21.04
CA ASP A 144 32.73 -32.86 -21.98
C ASP A 144 32.77 -31.77 -23.07
N LYS A 145 33.11 -30.52 -22.71
CA LYS A 145 33.30 -29.44 -23.70
C LYS A 145 34.43 -29.75 -24.69
N ILE A 146 35.55 -30.29 -24.21
CA ILE A 146 36.70 -30.69 -25.04
C ILE A 146 36.33 -31.86 -25.97
N ALA A 147 35.58 -32.84 -25.47
CA ALA A 147 35.10 -33.97 -26.26
C ALA A 147 34.14 -33.53 -27.36
N LYS A 148 33.19 -32.64 -27.04
CA LYS A 148 32.28 -32.04 -28.02
C LYS A 148 33.01 -31.21 -29.06
N ALA A 149 34.00 -30.41 -28.66
CA ALA A 149 34.80 -29.61 -29.60
C ALA A 149 35.62 -30.49 -30.56
N TYR A 150 36.15 -31.61 -30.08
CA TYR A 150 36.82 -32.59 -30.91
C TYR A 150 35.86 -33.26 -31.91
N GLN A 151 34.68 -33.69 -31.45
CA GLN A 151 33.64 -34.26 -32.32
C GLN A 151 33.20 -33.25 -33.40
N ALA A 152 32.96 -32.00 -33.03
CA ALA A 152 32.62 -30.91 -33.95
C ALA A 152 33.60 -30.74 -35.12
N LEU A 153 34.90 -31.02 -34.90
CA LEU A 153 35.95 -30.82 -35.89
C LEU A 153 36.41 -32.11 -36.59
N THR A 154 35.97 -33.28 -36.12
CA THR A 154 36.41 -34.58 -36.68
C THR A 154 35.31 -35.38 -37.33
N ASP A 155 34.07 -35.18 -36.91
CA ASP A 155 32.91 -35.81 -37.52
C ASP A 155 32.28 -34.87 -38.56
N GLU A 156 32.03 -35.39 -39.76
CA GLU A 156 31.57 -34.60 -40.90
C GLU A 156 30.15 -34.04 -40.66
N GLU A 157 29.28 -34.86 -40.06
CA GLU A 157 27.91 -34.46 -39.72
C GLU A 157 27.91 -33.36 -38.63
N SER A 158 28.70 -33.55 -37.59
CA SER A 158 28.86 -32.57 -36.51
C SER A 158 29.49 -31.25 -37.00
N ARG A 159 30.41 -31.31 -37.99
CA ARG A 159 31.02 -30.12 -38.60
C ARG A 159 30.02 -29.34 -39.43
N GLU A 160 29.26 -30.03 -40.30
CA GLU A 160 28.21 -29.41 -41.11
C GLU A 160 27.12 -28.77 -40.21
N ASN A 161 26.77 -29.42 -39.10
CA ASN A 161 25.85 -28.88 -38.10
C ASN A 161 26.40 -27.63 -37.42
N TRP A 162 27.67 -27.63 -37.04
CA TRP A 162 28.31 -26.45 -36.46
C TRP A 162 28.39 -25.28 -37.46
N GLU A 163 28.72 -25.54 -38.73
CA GLU A 163 28.77 -24.51 -39.77
C GLU A 163 27.39 -23.91 -40.10
N LYS A 164 26.32 -24.73 -40.07
CA LYS A 164 24.96 -24.27 -40.36
C LYS A 164 24.23 -23.65 -39.16
N TYR A 165 24.45 -24.19 -37.96
CA TYR A 165 23.66 -23.86 -36.77
C TYR A 165 24.49 -23.27 -35.62
N GLY A 166 25.81 -23.17 -35.77
CA GLY A 166 26.73 -22.70 -34.71
C GLY A 166 26.92 -23.69 -33.56
N ASN A 167 26.39 -24.92 -33.66
CA ASN A 167 26.46 -25.94 -32.62
C ASN A 167 26.64 -27.36 -33.23
N PRO A 168 27.60 -28.18 -32.73
CA PRO A 168 27.86 -29.52 -33.29
C PRO A 168 26.70 -30.52 -33.14
N ASP A 169 25.84 -30.36 -32.12
CA ASP A 169 24.72 -31.28 -31.86
C ASP A 169 23.51 -31.07 -32.82
N GLY A 170 23.61 -30.16 -33.81
CA GLY A 170 22.53 -29.86 -34.76
C GLY A 170 21.59 -28.74 -34.28
N PRO A 171 20.40 -28.59 -34.91
CA PRO A 171 19.44 -27.55 -34.54
C PRO A 171 18.96 -27.78 -33.10
N THR A 172 19.36 -26.90 -32.21
CA THR A 172 18.99 -26.97 -30.80
C THR A 172 17.49 -26.76 -30.64
N ALA A 173 16.82 -27.66 -29.91
CA ALA A 173 15.45 -27.43 -29.48
C ALA A 173 15.42 -26.14 -28.64
N THR A 174 14.45 -25.27 -28.88
CA THR A 174 14.29 -24.00 -28.17
C THR A 174 14.20 -24.26 -26.66
N THR A 175 15.27 -23.99 -25.93
CA THR A 175 15.29 -24.07 -24.46
C THR A 175 14.61 -22.82 -23.91
N PHE A 176 13.55 -23.01 -23.11
CA PHE A 176 12.87 -21.90 -22.46
C PHE A 176 13.63 -21.52 -21.19
N GLY A 177 14.40 -20.43 -21.27
CA GLY A 177 15.04 -19.83 -20.11
C GLY A 177 14.06 -18.95 -19.32
N ILE A 178 14.05 -19.06 -17.99
CA ILE A 178 13.35 -18.10 -17.12
C ILE A 178 14.39 -17.13 -16.59
N ALA A 179 14.14 -15.83 -16.76
CA ALA A 179 15.02 -14.76 -16.28
C ALA A 179 15.04 -14.60 -14.74
N LEU A 180 14.73 -15.64 -13.97
CA LEU A 180 14.83 -15.62 -12.51
C LEU A 180 16.22 -16.08 -12.10
N PRO A 181 16.82 -15.47 -11.06
CA PRO A 181 18.16 -15.82 -10.65
C PRO A 181 18.17 -17.19 -9.95
N LYS A 182 19.19 -18.01 -10.21
CA LYS A 182 19.30 -19.37 -9.65
C LYS A 182 19.25 -19.44 -8.13
N TRP A 183 19.80 -18.45 -7.44
CA TRP A 183 19.82 -18.43 -5.97
C TRP A 183 18.42 -18.41 -5.35
N LEU A 184 17.42 -17.80 -6.01
CA LEU A 184 16.04 -17.71 -5.50
C LEU A 184 15.33 -19.06 -5.44
N VAL A 185 15.68 -19.99 -6.35
CA VAL A 185 15.08 -21.33 -6.47
C VAL A 185 16.02 -22.42 -5.92
N SER A 186 17.23 -22.04 -5.51
CA SER A 186 18.21 -22.95 -4.91
C SER A 186 17.66 -23.62 -3.63
N LYS A 187 18.16 -24.81 -3.30
CA LYS A 187 17.72 -25.55 -2.09
C LYS A 187 18.02 -24.80 -0.78
N GLU A 188 19.05 -23.95 -0.78
CA GLU A 188 19.50 -23.20 0.39
C GLU A 188 18.52 -22.08 0.76
N TYR A 189 18.14 -21.25 -0.22
CA TYR A 189 17.23 -20.10 0.00
C TYR A 189 15.78 -20.42 -0.31
N GLY A 190 15.50 -21.45 -1.12
CA GLY A 190 14.15 -21.81 -1.56
C GLY A 190 13.21 -22.14 -0.40
N LEU A 191 13.74 -22.76 0.68
CA LEU A 191 12.95 -23.02 1.89
C LEU A 191 12.55 -21.72 2.59
N TRP A 192 13.46 -20.75 2.70
CA TRP A 192 13.19 -19.45 3.32
C TRP A 192 12.20 -18.63 2.51
N VAL A 193 12.35 -18.64 1.19
CA VAL A 193 11.42 -17.97 0.27
C VAL A 193 10.02 -18.57 0.42
N LEU A 194 9.91 -19.90 0.41
CA LEU A 194 8.64 -20.59 0.59
C LEU A 194 8.01 -20.30 1.96
N ALA A 195 8.80 -20.30 3.03
CA ALA A 195 8.33 -19.98 4.38
C ALA A 195 7.82 -18.52 4.46
N PHE A 196 8.51 -17.57 3.84
CA PHE A 196 8.08 -16.18 3.76
C PHE A 196 6.75 -16.05 3.01
N TYR A 197 6.62 -16.68 1.85
CA TYR A 197 5.34 -16.71 1.11
C TYR A 197 4.24 -17.36 1.92
N GLY A 198 4.52 -18.47 2.61
CA GLY A 198 3.58 -19.12 3.51
C GLY A 198 3.10 -18.19 4.62
N LEU A 199 4.01 -17.47 5.28
CA LEU A 199 3.66 -16.49 6.32
C LEU A 199 2.82 -15.33 5.76
N LEU A 200 3.21 -14.80 4.59
CA LEU A 200 2.50 -13.69 3.96
C LEU A 200 1.05 -14.06 3.61
N PHE A 201 0.82 -15.24 3.04
CA PHE A 201 -0.51 -15.66 2.62
C PHE A 201 -1.35 -16.29 3.74
N MET A 202 -0.74 -17.01 4.69
CA MET A 202 -1.49 -17.68 5.77
C MET A 202 -1.73 -16.78 6.97
N VAL A 203 -0.87 -15.80 7.23
CA VAL A 203 -0.96 -14.93 8.42
C VAL A 203 -1.26 -13.50 8.04
N VAL A 204 -0.41 -12.87 7.23
CA VAL A 204 -0.52 -11.43 6.97
C VAL A 204 -1.82 -11.11 6.22
N LEU A 205 -2.12 -11.85 5.15
CA LEU A 205 -3.32 -11.60 4.35
C LEU A 205 -4.62 -11.77 5.17
N PRO A 206 -4.85 -12.88 5.90
CA PRO A 206 -6.05 -13.03 6.72
C PRO A 206 -6.16 -11.99 7.84
N VAL A 207 -5.05 -11.59 8.47
CA VAL A 207 -5.06 -10.56 9.52
C VAL A 207 -5.43 -9.20 8.93
N VAL A 208 -4.82 -8.78 7.83
CA VAL A 208 -5.10 -7.49 7.19
C VAL A 208 -6.54 -7.43 6.69
N VAL A 209 -6.99 -8.49 5.99
CA VAL A 209 -8.37 -8.60 5.51
C VAL A 209 -9.35 -8.63 6.68
N GLY A 210 -9.04 -9.36 7.75
CA GLY A 210 -9.85 -9.42 8.96
C GLY A 210 -10.00 -8.05 9.62
N ILE A 211 -8.90 -7.34 9.85
CA ILE A 211 -8.93 -5.99 10.44
C ILE A 211 -9.74 -5.02 9.57
N TRP A 212 -9.50 -5.02 8.26
CA TRP A 212 -10.25 -4.19 7.32
C TRP A 212 -11.75 -4.53 7.34
N TRP A 213 -12.10 -5.81 7.27
CA TRP A 213 -13.48 -6.29 7.29
C TRP A 213 -14.18 -5.89 8.60
N TYR A 214 -13.60 -6.19 9.76
CA TYR A 214 -14.18 -5.84 11.06
C TYR A 214 -14.35 -4.33 11.26
N ASN A 215 -13.49 -3.51 10.66
CA ASN A 215 -13.65 -2.06 10.69
C ASN A 215 -14.72 -1.57 9.70
N SER A 216 -14.88 -2.24 8.55
CA SER A 216 -15.86 -1.87 7.53
C SER A 216 -17.29 -2.28 7.90
N ILE A 217 -17.50 -3.45 8.49
CA ILE A 217 -18.85 -3.98 8.80
C ILE A 217 -19.57 -3.22 9.91
N LYS A 218 -18.87 -2.36 10.67
CA LYS A 218 -19.47 -1.57 11.74
C LYS A 218 -20.40 -0.48 11.21
N TYR A 219 -20.22 -0.06 9.96
CA TYR A 219 -20.94 1.05 9.35
C TYR A 219 -21.96 0.57 8.31
N ASN A 220 -23.05 1.34 8.17
CA ASN A 220 -24.02 1.18 7.10
C ASN A 220 -23.53 1.82 5.78
N VAL A 221 -24.28 1.66 4.69
CA VAL A 221 -24.05 2.29 3.38
C VAL A 221 -23.91 3.81 3.49
N ASP A 222 -24.67 4.43 4.40
CA ASP A 222 -24.63 5.88 4.67
C ASP A 222 -23.47 6.30 5.60
N LYS A 223 -22.52 5.40 5.90
CA LYS A 223 -21.37 5.62 6.79
C LYS A 223 -21.74 6.00 8.23
N VAL A 224 -22.91 5.57 8.70
CA VAL A 224 -23.36 5.69 10.09
C VAL A 224 -23.11 4.37 10.81
N LEU A 225 -22.72 4.42 12.08
CA LEU A 225 -22.52 3.22 12.89
C LEU A 225 -23.84 2.42 13.02
N LEU A 226 -23.79 1.09 12.83
CA LEU A 226 -24.98 0.23 12.89
C LEU A 226 -25.71 0.31 14.23
N ASP A 227 -24.98 0.40 15.35
CA ASP A 227 -25.59 0.54 16.69
C ASP A 227 -26.36 1.87 16.84
N THR A 228 -25.86 2.96 16.24
CA THR A 228 -26.56 4.25 16.19
C THR A 228 -27.83 4.14 15.34
N THR A 229 -27.76 3.43 14.21
CA THR A 229 -28.93 3.18 13.36
C THR A 229 -29.99 2.35 14.12
N GLN A 230 -29.60 1.28 14.82
CA GLN A 230 -30.51 0.47 15.64
C GLN A 230 -31.17 1.31 16.75
N LEU A 231 -30.39 2.17 17.41
CA LEU A 231 -30.90 3.11 18.39
C LEU A 231 -32.00 4.00 17.81
N TYR A 232 -31.75 4.58 16.62
CA TYR A 232 -32.72 5.44 15.95
C TYR A 232 -33.99 4.68 15.57
N TYR A 233 -33.87 3.49 14.98
CA TYR A 233 -35.02 2.65 14.65
C TYR A 233 -35.86 2.31 15.89
N TYR A 234 -35.22 1.95 16.99
CA TYR A 234 -35.92 1.66 18.25
C TYR A 234 -36.76 2.85 18.73
N PHE A 235 -36.17 4.04 18.81
CA PHE A 235 -36.87 5.23 19.32
C PHE A 235 -37.91 5.78 18.34
N LEU A 236 -37.63 5.76 17.04
CA LEU A 236 -38.60 6.19 16.02
C LEU A 236 -39.84 5.29 16.00
N HIS A 237 -39.66 3.97 16.15
CA HIS A 237 -40.78 3.04 16.20
C HIS A 237 -41.55 3.13 17.53
N LYS A 238 -40.84 3.31 18.66
CA LYS A 238 -41.46 3.44 19.99
C LYS A 238 -42.25 4.74 20.16
N THR A 239 -41.78 5.84 19.57
CA THR A 239 -42.42 7.15 19.64
C THR A 239 -42.55 7.76 18.24
N PRO A 240 -43.57 7.38 17.45
CA PRO A 240 -43.72 7.86 16.07
C PRO A 240 -44.09 9.35 15.99
N LYS A 241 -44.73 9.91 17.03
CA LYS A 241 -45.06 11.35 17.13
C LYS A 241 -44.07 12.04 18.07
N MET A 242 -42.84 12.20 17.62
CA MET A 242 -41.75 12.79 18.42
C MET A 242 -41.64 14.31 18.21
N GLU A 243 -41.56 15.07 19.30
CA GLU A 243 -41.26 16.50 19.25
C GLU A 243 -39.80 16.76 18.83
N ILE A 244 -39.52 17.92 18.23
CA ILE A 244 -38.18 18.32 17.76
C ILE A 244 -37.13 18.24 18.89
N ASN A 245 -37.49 18.64 20.10
CA ASN A 245 -36.58 18.57 21.25
C ASN A 245 -36.17 17.13 21.59
N ARG A 246 -37.08 16.17 21.43
CA ARG A 246 -36.79 14.74 21.63
C ARG A 246 -36.01 14.16 20.44
N MET A 247 -36.17 14.68 19.22
CA MET A 247 -35.28 14.36 18.11
C MET A 247 -33.84 14.81 18.36
N LEU A 248 -33.64 16.03 18.87
CA LEU A 248 -32.30 16.52 19.23
C LEU A 248 -31.66 15.68 20.34
N MET A 249 -32.46 15.24 21.32
CA MET A 249 -31.99 14.30 22.34
C MET A 249 -31.57 12.96 21.72
N LEU A 250 -32.35 12.41 20.78
CA LEU A 250 -32.02 11.17 20.08
C LEU A 250 -30.74 11.30 19.24
N LEU A 251 -30.58 12.41 18.51
CA LEU A 251 -29.36 12.71 17.74
C LEU A 251 -28.13 12.84 18.66
N GLY A 252 -28.28 13.52 19.81
CA GLY A 252 -27.22 13.55 20.83
C GLY A 252 -26.94 12.17 21.45
N GLY A 253 -27.86 11.21 21.32
CA GLY A 253 -27.70 9.83 21.78
C GLY A 253 -26.84 8.93 20.88
N SER A 254 -26.38 9.41 19.74
CA SER A 254 -25.56 8.63 18.81
C SER A 254 -24.29 8.11 19.48
N PHE A 255 -23.99 6.83 19.26
CA PHE A 255 -22.77 6.21 19.78
C PHE A 255 -21.49 6.77 19.13
N GLU A 256 -21.60 7.47 18.00
CA GLU A 256 -20.48 8.17 17.35
C GLU A 256 -19.86 9.28 18.21
N PHE A 257 -20.64 9.85 19.14
CA PHE A 257 -20.17 10.83 20.11
C PHE A 257 -19.58 10.19 21.37
N TRP A 258 -19.57 8.86 21.47
CA TRP A 258 -19.05 8.17 22.62
C TRP A 258 -17.62 7.72 22.38
N LYS A 259 -16.71 8.06 23.31
CA LYS A 259 -15.29 7.71 23.25
C LYS A 259 -15.00 6.21 23.09
N GLN A 260 -15.91 5.36 23.57
CA GLN A 260 -15.78 3.90 23.43
C GLN A 260 -15.83 3.44 21.96
N TYR A 261 -16.64 4.10 21.14
CA TYR A 261 -16.80 3.77 19.72
C TYR A 261 -15.90 4.65 18.85
N ASN A 262 -15.67 5.90 19.25
CA ASN A 262 -14.85 6.85 18.52
C ASN A 262 -13.73 7.42 19.40
N LYS A 263 -12.50 6.98 19.14
CA LYS A 263 -11.31 7.42 19.91
C LYS A 263 -10.94 8.88 19.69
N ASP A 264 -11.45 9.52 18.64
CA ASP A 264 -11.18 10.91 18.33
C ASP A 264 -11.94 11.86 19.28
N ILE A 265 -12.95 11.35 20.01
CA ILE A 265 -13.72 12.14 20.97
C ILE A 265 -12.92 12.37 22.25
N VAL A 266 -12.71 13.65 22.57
CA VAL A 266 -12.06 14.11 23.79
C VAL A 266 -13.10 14.25 24.90
N GLU A 267 -12.88 13.55 26.00
CA GLU A 267 -13.64 13.69 27.26
C GLU A 267 -12.74 14.44 28.26
N ARG A 268 -13.15 15.63 28.68
CA ARG A 268 -12.46 16.45 29.69
C ARG A 268 -13.36 16.61 30.90
N GLU A 269 -12.80 16.51 32.09
CA GLU A 269 -13.54 16.70 33.35
C GLU A 269 -14.08 18.14 33.50
N THR A 270 -13.40 19.11 32.89
CA THR A 270 -13.86 20.51 32.84
C THR A 270 -15.20 20.66 32.13
N ASP A 271 -15.47 19.80 31.15
CA ASP A 271 -16.68 19.91 30.31
C ASP A 271 -17.92 19.68 31.17
N ASP A 272 -17.91 18.71 32.10
CA ASP A 272 -19.06 18.37 32.95
C ASP A 272 -19.51 19.53 33.86
N VAL A 273 -18.55 20.33 34.37
CA VAL A 273 -18.83 21.51 35.20
C VAL A 273 -19.52 22.60 34.37
N GLU A 274 -19.04 22.81 33.15
CA GLU A 274 -19.56 23.86 32.27
C GLU A 274 -20.88 23.48 31.64
N LEU A 275 -21.04 22.22 31.26
CA LEU A 275 -22.29 21.61 30.84
C LEU A 275 -23.37 21.82 31.89
N THR A 276 -23.04 21.63 33.17
CA THR A 276 -23.95 21.90 34.29
C THR A 276 -24.34 23.37 34.36
N ARG A 277 -23.37 24.29 34.20
CA ARG A 277 -23.61 25.74 34.14
C ARG A 277 -24.46 26.15 32.94
N TYR A 278 -24.27 25.55 31.76
CA TYR A 278 -25.09 25.78 30.57
C TYR A 278 -26.52 25.30 30.78
N ILE A 279 -26.69 24.08 31.31
CA ILE A 279 -28.02 23.54 31.66
C ILE A 279 -28.69 24.45 32.68
N GLN A 280 -27.95 24.95 33.66
CA GLN A 280 -28.47 25.84 34.68
C GLN A 280 -28.79 27.23 34.12
N CYS A 281 -28.02 27.79 33.19
CA CYS A 281 -28.36 29.04 32.49
C CYS A 281 -29.59 28.87 31.57
N VAL A 282 -29.77 27.69 30.99
CA VAL A 282 -30.95 27.33 30.20
C VAL A 282 -32.17 27.08 31.10
N SER A 283 -31.98 26.51 32.29
CA SER A 283 -33.05 26.13 33.23
C SER A 283 -33.43 27.23 34.23
N LEU A 284 -32.52 28.15 34.55
CA LEU A 284 -32.71 29.29 35.46
C LEU A 284 -32.50 30.57 34.65
N LEU A 285 -33.59 31.12 34.10
CA LEU A 285 -33.62 32.51 33.64
C LEU A 285 -34.20 33.41 34.73
N ILE A 286 -33.44 33.58 35.83
CA ILE A 286 -33.43 34.80 36.64
C ILE A 286 -32.08 35.49 36.33
N ASP A 287 -32.16 36.60 35.60
CA ASP A 287 -31.15 37.65 35.40
C ASP A 287 -29.83 37.37 34.64
N TYR A 288 -29.85 37.54 33.31
CA TYR A 288 -28.83 38.37 32.62
C TYR A 288 -29.40 39.04 31.35
N LYS A 289 -29.54 40.36 31.41
CA LYS A 289 -30.48 41.20 30.63
C LYS A 289 -30.14 41.43 29.15
N VAL A 290 -29.34 40.58 28.51
CA VAL A 290 -28.93 40.78 27.09
C VAL A 290 -29.15 39.55 26.21
N CYS A 291 -29.21 38.33 26.75
CA CYS A 291 -29.42 37.11 25.96
C CYS A 291 -30.89 36.64 25.93
N CYS A 292 -31.73 37.12 26.86
CA CYS A 292 -33.03 36.53 27.19
C CYS A 292 -34.19 36.73 26.19
N ARG A 293 -34.11 37.59 25.17
CA ARG A 293 -35.30 37.83 24.32
C ARG A 293 -35.61 36.68 23.35
N ARG A 294 -34.67 35.73 23.14
CA ARG A 294 -34.82 34.60 22.20
C ARG A 294 -34.95 33.21 22.84
N MET A 295 -34.79 33.09 24.16
CA MET A 295 -34.65 31.79 24.88
C MET A 295 -35.91 31.34 25.66
N LYS A 296 -37.10 31.82 25.30
CA LYS A 296 -38.36 31.50 26.01
C LYS A 296 -38.97 30.12 25.67
N SER A 297 -38.32 29.25 24.89
CA SER A 297 -38.98 28.10 24.25
C SER A 297 -38.49 26.70 24.64
N LEU A 298 -37.70 26.51 25.71
CA LEU A 298 -37.02 25.22 25.94
C LEU A 298 -37.15 24.68 27.38
N PRO A 299 -38.29 24.07 27.75
CA PRO A 299 -38.47 23.55 29.11
C PRO A 299 -37.79 22.18 29.38
N ASN A 300 -37.28 21.45 28.37
CA ASN A 300 -37.09 20.00 28.52
C ASN A 300 -35.66 19.46 28.26
N LEU A 301 -34.62 20.30 28.25
CA LEU A 301 -33.24 19.83 27.92
C LEU A 301 -32.69 18.81 28.94
N GLY A 302 -33.14 18.90 30.20
CA GLY A 302 -32.77 18.01 31.31
C GLY A 302 -33.82 16.97 31.70
N GLU A 303 -34.89 16.78 30.92
CA GLU A 303 -36.13 16.22 31.45
C GLU A 303 -36.25 14.68 31.52
N ASN A 304 -35.30 13.87 31.05
CA ASN A 304 -35.42 12.40 31.20
C ASN A 304 -34.11 11.71 31.58
N LYS A 305 -33.91 11.57 32.90
CA LYS A 305 -32.68 11.04 33.54
C LYS A 305 -32.53 9.50 33.50
N LYS A 306 -33.46 8.74 32.91
CA LYS A 306 -33.52 7.27 33.09
C LYS A 306 -33.44 6.42 31.83
N GLU A 307 -33.62 6.99 30.64
CA GLU A 307 -33.53 6.21 29.39
C GLU A 307 -32.06 6.15 28.93
N ARG A 308 -31.47 4.96 28.92
CA ARG A 308 -30.14 4.74 28.32
C ARG A 308 -30.29 4.55 26.81
N PRO A 309 -29.37 5.06 25.98
CA PRO A 309 -28.14 5.79 26.31
C PRO A 309 -28.30 7.31 26.45
N LEU A 310 -29.50 7.87 26.29
CA LEU A 310 -29.77 9.32 26.25
C LEU A 310 -29.45 10.07 27.56
N SER A 311 -29.27 9.33 28.66
CA SER A 311 -28.92 9.85 29.98
C SER A 311 -27.40 9.89 30.25
N LEU A 312 -26.58 9.34 29.35
CA LEU A 312 -25.12 9.30 29.53
C LEU A 312 -24.48 10.68 29.30
N PRO A 313 -23.34 10.99 29.97
CA PRO A 313 -22.71 12.31 29.92
C PRO A 313 -22.30 12.72 28.50
N TYR A 314 -21.79 11.77 27.69
CA TYR A 314 -21.46 12.05 26.28
C TYR A 314 -22.68 12.53 25.50
N SER A 315 -23.86 11.96 25.78
CA SER A 315 -25.10 12.29 25.06
C SER A 315 -25.61 13.66 25.44
N LEU A 316 -25.42 14.04 26.71
CA LEU A 316 -25.70 15.37 27.20
C LEU A 316 -24.78 16.41 26.55
N LYS A 317 -23.48 16.12 26.50
CA LYS A 317 -22.47 16.93 25.81
C LYS A 317 -22.83 17.16 24.35
N ALA A 318 -23.03 16.09 23.59
CA ALA A 318 -23.39 16.17 22.18
C ALA A 318 -24.66 16.98 21.94
N ARG A 319 -25.72 16.75 22.74
CA ARG A 319 -26.99 17.48 22.64
C ARG A 319 -26.81 18.98 22.85
N ILE A 320 -26.00 19.39 23.83
CA ILE A 320 -25.76 20.81 24.12
C ILE A 320 -24.93 21.46 23.02
N LEU A 321 -23.92 20.76 22.48
CA LEU A 321 -23.14 21.23 21.34
C LEU A 321 -23.99 21.39 20.07
N ILE A 322 -24.83 20.40 19.74
CA ILE A 322 -25.77 20.46 18.62
C ILE A 322 -26.76 21.61 18.81
N HIS A 323 -27.32 21.73 20.01
CA HIS A 323 -28.31 22.76 20.30
C HIS A 323 -27.71 24.18 20.22
N SER A 324 -26.57 24.41 20.86
CA SER A 324 -25.85 25.69 20.81
C SER A 324 -25.46 26.04 19.37
N TYR A 325 -25.10 25.06 18.54
CA TYR A 325 -24.80 25.26 17.13
C TYR A 325 -26.03 25.71 16.34
N LEU A 326 -27.17 25.00 16.49
CA LEU A 326 -28.42 25.32 15.79
C LEU A 326 -28.99 26.69 16.21
N THR A 327 -28.84 27.04 17.49
CA THR A 327 -29.33 28.31 18.05
C THR A 327 -28.34 29.46 17.97
N ARG A 328 -27.10 29.19 17.54
CA ARG A 328 -25.98 30.14 17.48
C ARG A 328 -25.68 30.82 18.82
N ILE A 329 -25.82 30.06 19.91
CA ILE A 329 -25.45 30.52 21.25
C ILE A 329 -23.93 30.33 21.40
N PRO A 330 -23.17 31.38 21.77
CA PRO A 330 -21.73 31.25 21.96
C PRO A 330 -21.40 30.32 23.13
N LEU A 331 -20.33 29.55 22.97
CA LEU A 331 -19.74 28.72 24.02
C LEU A 331 -18.62 29.51 24.71
N ASP A 332 -18.61 29.57 26.03
CA ASP A 332 -17.66 30.37 26.82
C ASP A 332 -16.26 29.73 26.88
N ASN A 333 -16.14 28.45 26.54
CA ASN A 333 -14.90 27.68 26.59
C ASN A 333 -14.41 27.33 25.19
N ASP A 334 -13.16 27.73 24.89
CA ASP A 334 -12.46 27.41 23.64
C ASP A 334 -12.42 25.91 23.35
N GLY A 335 -12.36 25.08 24.39
CA GLY A 335 -12.39 23.63 24.29
C GLY A 335 -13.71 23.08 23.74
N LEU A 336 -14.85 23.55 24.28
CA LEU A 336 -16.17 23.15 23.79
C LEU A 336 -16.46 23.76 22.41
N GLU A 337 -15.94 24.96 22.13
CA GLU A 337 -16.02 25.55 20.80
C GLU A 337 -15.23 24.72 19.77
N PHE A 338 -14.09 24.14 20.16
CA PHE A 338 -13.35 23.22 19.32
C PHE A 338 -14.14 21.93 19.04
N ASP A 339 -14.79 21.34 20.05
CA ASP A 339 -15.58 20.11 19.88
C ASP A 339 -16.86 20.33 19.06
N GLN A 340 -17.40 21.56 19.04
CA GLN A 340 -18.56 21.94 18.24
C GLN A 340 -18.23 22.07 16.73
N ARG A 341 -16.97 22.37 16.39
CA ARG A 341 -16.52 22.66 15.03
C ARG A 341 -16.29 21.39 14.22
#